data_AF-A0A2N7WCB7-F1
#
_entry.id   AF-A0A2N7WCB7-F1
#
_cell.length_a   1.000
_cell.length_b   1.000
_cell.length_c   1.000
_cell.angle_alpha   90.00
_cell.angle_beta   90.00
_cell.angle_gamma   90.00
#
_symmetry.space_group_name_H-M   'P 1'
#
loop_
_entity.id
_entity.type
_entity.pdbx_description
1 polymer ?
#
loop_
_entity_poly.entity_id
_entity_poly.type
_entity_poly.pdbx_seq_one_letter_code
_entity_poly.pdbx_strand_id
1 'polypeptide(L)'
;MIPSSPIRIITMDTRKAQLVTFDAVAASAESLVASGQRPTVRAVIAQLGGGSPNAVLAHLQAWKGKQTNARVATIELDPRIAAIVAEQIRAAVAAATAAADDRTAELEADAQAVAEAGRMAEERAVELAAELQHVQAECEQLKGRLAALTDKGERARRESAAAAAQANADASALRGAAEEAREKLARAELRLERLPSLEAMLERVQAELDAERASRVNAEKALAVAEAQRDGALDQADDAREHFEKLVDQVATMLAGKPDPDDLPSATKKVAAKQPKAAPATAKKTARSDKSS
;
A
#
# COMPACT_ATOMS: atom_id res chain seq x y z
N MET A 1 72.91 -111.69 14.00
CA MET A 1 73.01 -110.22 13.97
C MET A 1 72.15 -109.69 12.83
N ILE A 2 71.20 -108.82 13.15
CA ILE A 2 70.59 -107.82 12.24
C ILE A 2 71.53 -106.58 12.24
N PRO A 3 71.44 -105.54 11.38
CA PRO A 3 70.49 -105.28 10.27
C PRO A 3 71.12 -104.70 8.97
N SER A 4 70.30 -104.35 7.97
CA SER A 4 70.16 -102.97 7.43
C SER A 4 69.57 -102.95 6.00
N SER A 5 68.35 -102.43 5.85
CA SER A 5 67.81 -101.90 4.58
C SER A 5 68.20 -100.41 4.48
N PRO A 6 68.31 -99.77 3.28
CA PRO A 6 67.10 -99.22 2.64
C PRO A 6 67.14 -98.93 1.10
N ILE A 7 66.03 -98.33 0.63
CA ILE A 7 65.82 -97.47 -0.57
C ILE A 7 65.32 -98.13 -1.89
N ARG A 8 64.23 -97.53 -2.40
CA ARG A 8 63.56 -97.77 -3.69
C ARG A 8 64.27 -97.04 -4.84
N ILE A 9 64.27 -97.61 -6.04
CA ILE A 9 64.03 -96.84 -7.28
C ILE A 9 62.95 -97.55 -8.09
N ILE A 10 61.89 -96.80 -8.43
CA ILE A 10 60.94 -97.16 -9.48
C ILE A 10 61.32 -96.33 -10.69
N THR A 11 61.80 -96.96 -11.77
CA THR A 11 61.67 -96.40 -13.12
C THR A 11 61.72 -97.55 -14.14
N MET A 12 60.81 -97.51 -15.11
CA MET A 12 60.86 -98.37 -16.31
C MET A 12 61.92 -97.84 -17.29
N ASP A 13 62.48 -98.67 -18.18
CA ASP A 13 62.20 -98.45 -19.61
C ASP A 13 62.54 -99.63 -20.56
N THR A 14 61.84 -99.62 -21.71
CA THR A 14 62.05 -100.28 -23.02
C THR A 14 63.17 -101.32 -23.26
N ARG A 15 62.77 -102.47 -23.85
CA ARG A 15 63.05 -102.79 -25.28
C ARG A 15 62.39 -104.09 -25.83
N LYS A 16 61.09 -103.99 -26.16
CA LYS A 16 60.53 -104.52 -27.42
C LYS A 16 59.09 -104.02 -27.57
N ALA A 17 58.95 -102.73 -27.86
CA ALA A 17 57.75 -102.27 -28.53
C ALA A 17 57.73 -102.94 -29.92
N GLN A 18 56.94 -104.00 -30.08
CA GLN A 18 56.47 -104.35 -31.42
C GLN A 18 55.77 -103.10 -31.95
N LEU A 19 56.25 -102.56 -33.07
CA LEU A 19 55.55 -101.49 -33.75
C LEU A 19 54.20 -102.04 -34.16
N VAL A 20 53.14 -101.55 -33.51
CA VAL A 20 51.76 -101.82 -33.90
C VAL A 20 51.58 -101.18 -35.27
N THR A 21 51.68 -101.97 -36.34
CA THR A 21 51.52 -101.47 -37.71
C THR A 21 50.04 -101.33 -38.05
N PHE A 22 49.73 -100.41 -38.95
CA PHE A 22 48.36 -100.20 -39.45
C PHE A 22 47.77 -101.50 -40.02
N ASP A 23 48.54 -102.25 -40.80
CA ASP A 23 48.07 -103.46 -41.49
C ASP A 23 47.75 -104.59 -40.51
N ALA A 24 48.52 -104.75 -39.43
CA ALA A 24 48.24 -105.73 -38.39
C ALA A 24 46.96 -105.39 -37.61
N VAL A 25 46.73 -104.09 -37.34
CA VAL A 25 45.49 -103.59 -36.72
C VAL A 25 44.29 -103.75 -37.66
N ALA A 26 44.45 -103.48 -38.95
CA ALA A 26 43.42 -103.63 -39.97
C ALA A 26 43.00 -105.09 -40.14
N ALA A 27 43.96 -106.01 -40.37
CA ALA A 27 43.69 -107.44 -40.51
C ALA A 27 43.03 -108.04 -39.24
N SER A 28 43.44 -107.60 -38.05
CA SER A 28 42.82 -108.02 -36.79
C SER A 28 41.40 -107.46 -36.63
N ALA A 29 41.16 -106.21 -37.03
CA ALA A 29 39.82 -105.62 -37.02
C ALA A 29 38.88 -106.27 -38.04
N GLU A 30 39.39 -106.64 -39.22
CA GLU A 30 38.65 -107.35 -40.28
C GLU A 30 38.31 -108.79 -39.86
N SER A 31 39.25 -109.50 -39.21
CA SER A 31 38.98 -110.81 -38.60
C SER A 31 37.90 -110.76 -37.51
N LEU A 32 37.89 -109.71 -36.68
CA LEU A 32 36.83 -109.46 -35.69
C LEU A 32 35.47 -109.20 -36.35
N VAL A 33 35.43 -108.42 -37.44
CA VAL A 33 34.19 -108.16 -38.19
C VAL A 33 33.69 -109.43 -38.90
N ALA A 34 34.58 -110.21 -39.50
CA ALA A 34 34.24 -111.48 -40.17
C ALA A 34 33.69 -112.54 -39.19
N SER A 35 34.10 -112.49 -37.92
CA SER A 35 33.55 -113.29 -36.82
C SER A 35 32.32 -112.65 -36.13
N GLY A 36 31.77 -111.58 -36.71
CA GLY A 36 30.56 -110.90 -36.23
C GLY A 36 30.74 -110.04 -34.97
N GLN A 37 31.98 -109.88 -34.49
CA GLN A 37 32.29 -109.09 -33.30
C GLN A 37 32.61 -107.63 -33.64
N ARG A 38 32.34 -106.73 -32.69
CA ARG A 38 32.66 -105.30 -32.85
C ARG A 38 34.17 -105.08 -32.63
N PRO A 39 34.93 -104.55 -33.61
CA PRO A 39 36.35 -104.24 -33.41
C PRO A 39 36.48 -103.04 -32.46
N THR A 40 36.69 -103.35 -31.19
CA THR A 40 37.03 -102.42 -30.12
C THR A 40 38.52 -102.46 -29.86
N VAL A 41 39.10 -101.36 -29.34
CA VAL A 41 40.55 -101.28 -29.06
C VAL A 41 41.02 -102.45 -28.19
N ARG A 42 40.23 -102.83 -27.18
CA ARG A 42 40.55 -103.97 -26.29
C ARG A 42 40.50 -105.33 -26.99
N ALA A 43 39.51 -105.55 -27.87
CA ALA A 43 39.43 -106.80 -28.66
C ALA A 43 40.59 -106.92 -29.65
N VAL A 44 40.95 -105.81 -30.32
CA VAL A 44 42.06 -105.76 -31.27
C VAL A 44 43.40 -105.98 -30.57
N ILE A 45 43.64 -105.38 -29.39
CA ILE A 45 44.85 -105.66 -28.58
C ILE A 45 44.90 -107.14 -28.14
N ALA A 46 43.78 -107.70 -27.70
CA ALA A 46 43.71 -109.10 -27.27
C ALA A 46 44.04 -110.07 -28.42
N GLN A 47 43.62 -109.75 -29.65
CA GLN A 47 43.90 -110.58 -30.83
C GLN A 47 45.31 -110.36 -31.42
N LEU A 48 45.89 -109.16 -31.25
CA LEU A 48 47.29 -108.87 -31.59
C LEU A 48 48.30 -109.43 -30.56
N GLY A 49 47.86 -109.77 -29.35
CA GLY A 49 48.73 -110.24 -28.26
C GLY A 49 49.51 -109.15 -27.54
N GLY A 50 49.32 -107.86 -27.90
CA GLY A 50 50.00 -106.74 -27.29
C GLY A 50 49.85 -105.43 -28.06
N GLY A 51 50.29 -104.32 -27.44
CA GLY A 51 50.29 -102.98 -28.04
C GLY A 51 49.82 -101.88 -27.10
N SER A 52 50.31 -100.65 -27.31
CA SER A 52 49.80 -99.48 -26.57
C SER A 52 48.36 -99.16 -27.00
N PRO A 53 47.41 -98.97 -26.06
CA PRO A 53 46.03 -98.62 -26.40
C PRO A 53 45.89 -97.39 -27.29
N ASN A 54 46.77 -96.39 -27.12
CA ASN A 54 46.74 -95.18 -27.93
C ASN A 54 47.19 -95.43 -29.38
N ALA A 55 48.17 -96.32 -29.59
CA ALA A 55 48.64 -96.69 -30.93
C ALA A 55 47.59 -97.52 -31.69
N VAL A 56 46.99 -98.52 -31.03
CA VAL A 56 45.90 -99.30 -31.62
C VAL A 56 44.67 -98.42 -31.87
N LEU A 57 44.33 -97.50 -30.96
CA LEU A 57 43.22 -96.55 -31.16
C LEU A 57 43.44 -95.67 -32.38
N ALA A 58 44.64 -95.10 -32.58
CA ALA A 58 44.95 -94.28 -33.75
C ALA A 58 44.82 -95.07 -35.07
N HIS A 59 45.41 -96.27 -35.15
CA HIS A 59 45.31 -97.10 -36.36
C HIS A 59 43.89 -97.64 -36.59
N LEU A 60 43.15 -98.00 -35.53
CA LEU A 60 41.76 -98.46 -35.61
C LEU A 60 40.81 -97.33 -36.01
N GLN A 61 41.04 -96.10 -35.55
CA GLN A 61 40.30 -94.92 -36.01
C GLN A 61 40.61 -94.61 -37.48
N ALA A 62 41.86 -94.69 -37.91
CA ALA A 62 42.24 -94.52 -39.32
C ALA A 62 41.61 -95.59 -40.23
N TRP A 63 41.55 -96.85 -39.78
CA TRP A 63 40.87 -97.94 -40.50
C TRP A 63 39.36 -97.72 -40.55
N LYS A 64 38.73 -97.35 -39.43
CA LYS A 64 37.30 -97.00 -39.38
C LYS A 64 36.97 -95.81 -40.31
N GLY A 65 37.78 -94.74 -40.31
CA GLY A 65 37.57 -93.58 -41.18
C GLY A 65 37.60 -93.94 -42.67
N LYS A 66 38.53 -94.82 -43.09
CA LYS A 66 38.58 -95.35 -44.46
C LYS A 66 37.36 -96.22 -44.79
N GLN A 67 36.89 -97.05 -43.86
CA GLN A 67 35.67 -97.86 -44.00
C GLN A 67 34.39 -96.99 -44.06
N THR A 68 34.28 -95.93 -43.25
CA THR A 68 33.08 -95.07 -43.20
C THR A 68 32.83 -94.31 -44.50
N ASN A 69 33.88 -93.97 -45.25
CA ASN A 69 33.75 -93.27 -46.54
C ASN A 69 33.32 -94.19 -47.69
N ALA A 70 33.42 -95.52 -47.53
CA ALA A 70 33.03 -96.50 -48.55
C ALA A 70 31.53 -96.86 -48.55
N ARG A 71 30.71 -96.16 -47.74
CA ARG A 71 29.27 -96.47 -47.60
C ARG A 71 28.34 -95.27 -47.56
N VAL A 72 28.73 -94.16 -48.20
CA VAL A 72 27.73 -93.29 -48.84
C VAL A 72 27.39 -93.94 -50.16
N ALA A 73 26.39 -94.82 -50.16
CA ALA A 73 25.72 -95.15 -51.41
C ALA A 73 25.18 -93.84 -52.00
N THR A 74 25.46 -93.59 -53.28
CA THR A 74 24.72 -92.55 -53.99
C THR A 74 23.28 -93.04 -54.03
N ILE A 75 22.45 -92.50 -53.14
CA ILE A 75 21.01 -92.70 -53.19
C ILE A 75 20.57 -91.94 -54.43
N GLU A 76 20.48 -92.64 -55.56
CA GLU A 76 19.86 -92.07 -56.76
C GLU A 76 18.40 -91.82 -56.42
N LEU A 77 18.11 -90.55 -56.12
CA LEU A 77 16.77 -90.09 -55.79
C LEU A 77 15.93 -90.27 -57.05
N ASP A 78 14.88 -91.08 -56.95
CA ASP A 78 13.92 -91.28 -58.05
C ASP A 78 13.52 -89.90 -58.61
N PRO A 79 13.69 -89.64 -59.92
CA PRO A 79 13.32 -88.37 -60.54
C PRO A 79 11.87 -87.95 -60.25
N ARG A 80 10.97 -88.90 -60.00
CA ARG A 80 9.59 -88.64 -59.56
C ARG A 80 9.51 -88.03 -58.16
N ILE A 81 10.34 -88.50 -57.21
CA ILE A 81 10.42 -87.92 -55.87
C ILE A 81 11.04 -86.53 -55.94
N ALA A 82 12.09 -86.35 -56.74
CA ALA A 82 12.70 -85.03 -56.97
C ALA A 82 11.69 -84.04 -57.56
N ALA A 83 10.88 -84.46 -58.54
CA ALA A 83 9.83 -83.64 -59.14
C ALA A 83 8.72 -83.26 -58.14
N ILE A 84 8.25 -84.21 -57.31
CA ILE A 84 7.25 -83.96 -56.27
C ILE A 84 7.77 -82.96 -55.22
N VAL A 85 9.03 -83.13 -54.78
CA VAL A 85 9.66 -82.18 -53.83
C VAL A 85 9.81 -80.80 -54.47
N ALA A 86 10.23 -80.71 -55.74
CA ALA A 86 10.35 -79.44 -56.45
C ALA A 86 9.00 -78.76 -56.67
N GLU A 87 7.91 -79.51 -56.89
CA GLU A 87 6.54 -78.99 -56.95
C GLU A 87 6.09 -78.46 -55.60
N GLN A 88 6.30 -79.22 -54.52
CA GLN A 88 5.91 -78.82 -53.17
C GLN A 88 6.70 -77.60 -52.68
N ILE A 89 7.99 -77.48 -53.05
CA ILE A 89 8.79 -76.28 -52.81
C ILE A 89 8.24 -75.10 -53.60
N ARG A 90 7.90 -75.27 -54.89
CA ARG A 90 7.30 -74.18 -55.70
C ARG A 90 5.95 -73.72 -55.13
N ALA A 91 5.09 -74.64 -54.69
CA ALA A 91 3.83 -74.32 -54.02
C ALA A 91 4.05 -73.59 -52.68
N ALA A 92 5.01 -74.05 -51.86
CA ALA A 92 5.34 -73.42 -50.58
C ALA A 92 5.95 -72.02 -50.76
N VAL A 93 6.82 -71.83 -51.77
CA VAL A 93 7.37 -70.52 -52.12
C VAL A 93 6.27 -69.59 -52.64
N ALA A 94 5.40 -70.05 -53.55
CA ALA A 94 4.29 -69.24 -54.05
C ALA A 94 3.34 -68.79 -52.92
N ALA A 95 3.02 -69.68 -51.98
CA ALA A 95 2.22 -69.32 -50.80
C ALA A 95 2.94 -68.35 -49.86
N ALA A 96 4.25 -68.49 -49.66
CA ALA A 96 5.05 -67.58 -48.85
C ALA A 96 5.22 -66.20 -49.50
N THR A 97 5.35 -66.14 -50.82
CA THR A 97 5.38 -64.87 -51.59
C THR A 97 4.02 -64.18 -51.51
N ALA A 98 2.91 -64.87 -51.79
CA ALA A 98 1.58 -64.29 -51.66
C ALA A 98 1.32 -63.72 -50.25
N ALA A 99 1.64 -64.48 -49.19
CA ALA A 99 1.49 -64.00 -47.81
C ALA A 99 2.45 -62.85 -47.44
N ALA A 100 3.58 -62.69 -48.13
CA ALA A 100 4.48 -61.56 -47.96
C ALA A 100 3.99 -60.32 -48.72
N ASP A 101 3.42 -60.50 -49.91
CA ASP A 101 2.82 -59.44 -50.72
C ASP A 101 1.57 -58.89 -50.03
N ASP A 102 0.66 -59.76 -49.55
CA ASP A 102 -0.52 -59.40 -48.75
C ASP A 102 -0.12 -58.56 -47.52
N ARG A 103 0.88 -59.04 -46.76
CA ARG A 103 1.38 -58.32 -45.57
C ARG A 103 2.05 -56.99 -45.92
N THR A 104 2.66 -56.88 -47.10
CA THR A 104 3.25 -55.62 -47.57
C THR A 104 2.14 -54.62 -47.92
N ALA A 105 1.08 -55.07 -48.59
CA ALA A 105 -0.10 -54.25 -48.90
C ALA A 105 -0.82 -53.78 -47.62
N GLU A 106 -0.96 -54.65 -46.61
CA GLU A 106 -1.49 -54.26 -45.28
C GLU A 106 -0.64 -53.16 -44.63
N LEU A 107 0.69 -53.33 -44.59
CA LEU A 107 1.62 -52.36 -44.01
C LEU A 107 1.64 -51.02 -44.76
N GLU A 108 1.48 -51.04 -46.09
CA GLU A 108 1.35 -49.82 -46.90
C GLU A 108 0.03 -49.10 -46.62
N ALA A 109 -1.09 -49.83 -46.46
CA ALA A 109 -2.37 -49.26 -46.08
C ALA A 109 -2.34 -48.64 -44.68
N ASP A 110 -1.75 -49.32 -43.69
CA ASP A 110 -1.55 -48.81 -42.33
C ASP A 110 -0.66 -47.56 -42.34
N ALA A 111 0.44 -47.57 -43.11
CA ALA A 111 1.33 -46.41 -43.23
C ALA A 111 0.63 -45.20 -43.86
N GLN A 112 -0.24 -45.42 -44.86
CA GLN A 112 -1.05 -44.36 -45.46
C GLN A 112 -2.08 -43.80 -44.45
N ALA A 113 -2.75 -44.67 -43.68
CA ALA A 113 -3.71 -44.27 -42.66
C ALA A 113 -3.05 -43.45 -41.53
N VAL A 114 -1.87 -43.86 -41.06
CA VAL A 114 -1.08 -43.12 -40.07
C VAL A 114 -0.59 -41.79 -40.63
N ALA A 115 -0.16 -41.73 -41.89
CA ALA A 115 0.27 -40.48 -42.53
C ALA A 115 -0.88 -39.47 -42.70
N GLU A 116 -2.09 -39.93 -43.01
CA GLU A 116 -3.27 -39.06 -43.07
C GLU A 116 -3.69 -38.58 -41.69
N ALA A 117 -3.75 -39.47 -40.69
CA ALA A 117 -4.04 -39.09 -39.31
C ALA A 117 -2.99 -38.08 -38.75
N GLY A 118 -1.73 -38.23 -39.15
CA GLY A 118 -0.65 -37.28 -38.87
C GLY A 118 -0.91 -35.89 -39.45
N ARG A 119 -1.21 -35.80 -40.76
CA ARG A 119 -1.58 -34.53 -41.42
C ARG A 119 -2.76 -33.83 -40.73
N MET A 120 -3.85 -34.56 -40.48
CA MET A 120 -5.03 -34.01 -39.79
C MET A 120 -4.73 -33.54 -38.36
N ALA A 121 -3.78 -34.18 -37.67
CA ALA A 121 -3.35 -33.77 -36.34
C ALA A 121 -2.46 -32.52 -36.37
N GLU A 122 -1.56 -32.41 -37.35
CA GLU A 122 -0.72 -31.23 -37.58
C GLU A 122 -1.57 -30.01 -37.97
N GLU A 123 -2.54 -30.16 -38.87
CA GLU A 123 -3.49 -29.09 -39.25
C GLU A 123 -4.24 -28.56 -38.03
N ARG A 124 -4.85 -29.44 -37.23
CA ARG A 124 -5.54 -29.05 -35.98
C ARG A 124 -4.61 -28.41 -34.95
N ALA A 125 -3.36 -28.86 -34.86
CA ALA A 125 -2.38 -28.27 -33.96
C ALA A 125 -2.02 -26.84 -34.39
N VAL A 126 -1.93 -26.56 -35.69
CA VAL A 126 -1.72 -25.21 -36.24
C VAL A 126 -2.95 -24.33 -36.02
N GLU A 127 -4.16 -24.83 -36.25
CA GLU A 127 -5.42 -24.11 -35.99
C GLU A 127 -5.54 -23.72 -34.50
N LEU A 128 -5.41 -24.68 -33.58
CA LEU A 128 -5.48 -24.43 -32.14
C LEU A 128 -4.35 -23.51 -31.65
N ALA A 129 -3.16 -23.59 -32.23
CA ALA A 129 -2.07 -22.65 -31.91
C ALA A 129 -2.41 -21.22 -32.35
N ALA A 130 -3.02 -21.05 -33.53
CA ALA A 130 -3.46 -19.74 -34.02
C ALA A 130 -4.59 -19.15 -33.15
N GLU A 131 -5.58 -19.97 -32.77
CA GLU A 131 -6.65 -19.58 -31.84
C GLU A 131 -6.09 -19.17 -30.47
N LEU A 132 -5.17 -19.95 -29.91
CA LEU A 132 -4.51 -19.62 -28.64
C LEU A 132 -3.72 -18.31 -28.72
N GLN A 133 -2.97 -18.07 -29.81
CA GLN A 133 -2.28 -16.79 -30.02
C GLN A 133 -3.26 -15.62 -30.12
N HIS A 134 -4.39 -15.81 -30.82
CA HIS A 134 -5.42 -14.79 -30.95
C HIS A 134 -6.06 -14.43 -29.59
N VAL A 135 -6.52 -15.43 -28.83
CA VAL A 135 -7.12 -15.23 -27.50
C VAL A 135 -6.09 -14.65 -26.50
N GLN A 136 -4.82 -15.05 -26.58
CA GLN A 136 -3.76 -14.44 -25.77
C GLN A 136 -3.59 -12.94 -26.10
N ALA A 137 -3.57 -12.57 -27.38
CA ALA A 137 -3.48 -11.17 -27.80
C ALA A 137 -4.70 -10.34 -27.36
N GLU A 138 -5.91 -10.90 -27.44
CA GLU A 138 -7.13 -10.26 -26.90
C GLU A 138 -7.06 -10.10 -25.38
N CYS A 139 -6.62 -11.13 -24.65
CA CYS A 139 -6.44 -11.06 -23.20
C CYS A 139 -5.44 -9.97 -22.79
N GLU A 140 -4.30 -9.84 -23.46
CA GLU A 140 -3.35 -8.76 -23.19
C GLU A 140 -3.91 -7.38 -23.57
N GLN A 141 -4.65 -7.27 -24.67
CA GLN A 141 -5.35 -6.02 -25.02
C GLN A 141 -6.38 -5.63 -23.96
N LEU A 142 -7.17 -6.57 -23.45
CA LEU A 142 -8.17 -6.35 -22.40
C LEU A 142 -7.52 -5.98 -21.06
N LYS A 143 -6.43 -6.66 -20.66
CA LYS A 143 -5.62 -6.27 -19.48
C LYS A 143 -5.09 -4.84 -19.61
N GLY A 144 -4.53 -4.48 -20.76
CA GLY A 144 -4.05 -3.11 -21.03
C GLY A 144 -5.16 -2.06 -20.97
N ARG A 145 -6.35 -2.36 -21.52
CA ARG A 145 -7.54 -1.50 -21.43
C ARG A 145 -8.03 -1.35 -19.99
N LEU A 146 -8.06 -2.43 -19.21
CA LEU A 146 -8.44 -2.39 -17.79
C LEU A 146 -7.47 -1.52 -16.98
N ALA A 147 -6.16 -1.73 -17.13
CA ALA A 147 -5.14 -0.91 -16.47
C ALA A 147 -5.27 0.58 -16.82
N ALA A 148 -5.50 0.92 -18.10
CA ALA A 148 -5.71 2.30 -18.53
C ALA A 148 -7.00 2.92 -17.97
N LEU A 149 -8.05 2.11 -17.75
CA LEU A 149 -9.30 2.56 -17.13
C LEU A 149 -9.18 2.73 -15.60
N THR A 150 -8.47 1.84 -14.91
CA THR A 150 -8.19 1.98 -13.48
C THR A 150 -7.35 3.23 -13.22
N ASP A 151 -6.30 3.47 -14.01
CA ASP A 151 -5.47 4.68 -13.94
C ASP A 151 -6.29 5.97 -14.12
N LYS A 152 -7.18 6.01 -15.12
CA LYS A 152 -8.09 7.14 -15.35
C LYS A 152 -9.05 7.33 -14.17
N GLY A 153 -9.60 6.24 -13.65
CA GLY A 153 -10.46 6.25 -12.47
C GLY A 153 -9.77 6.78 -11.22
N GLU A 154 -8.51 6.39 -10.97
CA GLU A 154 -7.72 6.93 -9.86
C GLU A 154 -7.40 8.42 -10.02
N ARG A 155 -7.01 8.86 -11.22
CA ARG A 155 -6.74 10.28 -11.50
C ARG A 155 -7.98 11.13 -11.28
N ALA A 156 -9.11 10.75 -11.86
CA ALA A 156 -10.39 11.44 -11.67
C ALA A 156 -10.84 11.46 -10.19
N ARG A 157 -10.58 10.39 -9.42
CA ARG A 157 -10.83 10.37 -7.97
C ARG A 157 -9.91 11.33 -7.20
N ARG A 158 -8.61 11.38 -7.53
CA ARG A 158 -7.65 12.33 -6.90
C ARG A 158 -8.01 13.78 -7.23
N GLU A 159 -8.35 14.07 -8.49
CA GLU A 159 -8.79 15.39 -8.94
C GLU A 159 -10.09 15.84 -8.25
N SER A 160 -11.10 14.95 -8.20
CA SER A 160 -12.36 15.21 -7.50
C SER A 160 -12.17 15.43 -5.99
N ALA A 161 -11.33 14.62 -5.33
CA ALA A 161 -11.01 14.79 -3.92
C ALA A 161 -10.28 16.12 -3.65
N ALA A 162 -9.33 16.51 -4.51
CA ALA A 162 -8.64 17.79 -4.41
C ALA A 162 -9.60 18.98 -4.61
N ALA A 163 -10.49 18.91 -5.62
CA ALA A 163 -11.50 19.94 -5.85
C ALA A 163 -12.48 20.07 -4.68
N ALA A 164 -12.92 18.95 -4.09
CA ALA A 164 -13.78 18.95 -2.91
C ALA A 164 -13.07 19.50 -1.66
N ALA A 165 -11.78 19.20 -1.49
CA ALA A 165 -10.97 19.76 -0.40
C ALA A 165 -10.81 21.28 -0.54
N GLN A 166 -10.52 21.77 -1.75
CA GLN A 166 -10.42 23.20 -2.04
C GLN A 166 -11.76 23.92 -1.80
N ALA A 167 -12.86 23.40 -2.34
CA ALA A 167 -14.18 23.99 -2.15
C ALA A 167 -14.60 24.05 -0.67
N ASN A 168 -14.22 23.05 0.14
CA ASN A 168 -14.43 23.07 1.59
C ASN A 168 -13.56 24.10 2.31
N ALA A 169 -12.29 24.27 1.89
CA ALA A 169 -11.40 25.29 2.43
C ALA A 169 -11.93 26.70 2.11
N ASP A 170 -12.33 26.96 0.86
CA ASP A 170 -12.91 28.23 0.42
C ASP A 170 -14.22 28.53 1.16
N ALA A 171 -15.11 27.53 1.30
CA ALA A 171 -16.34 27.68 2.07
C ALA A 171 -16.09 27.96 3.56
N SER A 172 -15.04 27.39 4.16
CA SER A 172 -14.64 27.67 5.54
C SER A 172 -14.10 29.11 5.68
N ALA A 173 -13.24 29.54 4.75
CA ALA A 173 -12.70 30.90 4.72
C ALA A 173 -13.80 31.96 4.55
N LEU A 174 -14.77 31.72 3.66
CA LEU A 174 -15.92 32.60 3.44
C LEU A 174 -16.84 32.67 4.67
N ARG A 175 -17.03 31.56 5.42
CA ARG A 175 -17.77 31.58 6.69
C ARG A 175 -17.06 32.44 7.74
N GLY A 176 -15.76 32.23 7.94
CA GLY A 176 -14.96 33.03 8.88
C GLY A 176 -14.97 34.52 8.55
N ALA A 177 -14.80 34.88 7.27
CA ALA A 177 -14.89 36.28 6.81
C ALA A 177 -16.29 36.88 7.02
N ALA A 178 -17.36 36.10 6.82
CA ALA A 178 -18.72 36.55 7.08
C ALA A 178 -19.03 36.70 8.58
N GLU A 179 -18.46 35.86 9.43
CA GLU A 179 -18.55 35.98 10.90
C GLU A 179 -17.80 37.21 11.41
N GLU A 180 -16.57 37.45 10.94
CA GLU A 180 -15.78 38.64 11.26
C GLU A 180 -16.48 39.93 10.79
N ALA A 181 -17.07 39.93 9.59
CA ALA A 181 -17.85 41.05 9.07
C ALA A 181 -19.09 41.34 9.93
N ARG A 182 -19.80 40.31 10.40
CA ARG A 182 -20.95 40.45 11.31
C ARG A 182 -20.53 40.99 12.68
N GLU A 183 -19.41 40.53 13.25
CA GLU A 183 -18.91 41.05 14.53
C GLU A 183 -18.53 42.53 14.41
N LYS A 184 -17.82 42.90 13.33
CA LYS A 184 -17.47 44.29 13.01
C LYS A 184 -18.71 45.17 12.84
N LEU A 185 -19.75 44.67 12.17
CA LEU A 185 -21.03 45.37 12.01
C LEU A 185 -21.73 45.58 13.36
N ALA A 186 -21.94 44.52 14.15
CA ALA A 186 -22.58 44.62 15.47
C ALA A 186 -21.83 45.55 16.43
N ARG A 187 -20.49 45.56 16.37
CA ARG A 187 -19.63 46.49 17.13
C ARG A 187 -19.78 47.95 16.67
N ALA A 188 -20.01 48.18 15.37
CA ALA A 188 -20.29 49.50 14.84
C ALA A 188 -21.70 49.97 15.22
N GLU A 189 -22.71 49.10 15.11
CA GLU A 189 -24.10 49.35 15.51
C GLU A 189 -24.17 49.75 17.00
N LEU A 190 -23.59 48.96 17.91
CA LEU A 190 -23.50 49.30 19.34
C LEU A 190 -22.77 50.62 19.62
N ARG A 191 -21.83 51.03 18.75
CA ARG A 191 -21.16 52.34 18.87
C ARG A 191 -22.07 53.48 18.40
N LEU A 192 -22.91 53.26 17.39
CA LEU A 192 -23.92 54.21 16.92
C LEU A 192 -25.05 54.38 17.95
N GLU A 193 -25.51 53.29 18.58
CA GLU A 193 -26.50 53.32 19.68
C GLU A 193 -26.07 54.18 20.88
N ARG A 194 -24.76 54.39 21.06
CA ARG A 194 -24.21 55.23 22.12
C ARG A 194 -24.14 56.72 21.76
N LEU A 195 -24.35 57.11 20.49
CA LEU A 195 -24.28 58.51 20.07
C LEU A 195 -25.33 59.40 20.77
N PRO A 196 -26.63 59.04 20.87
CA PRO A 196 -27.63 59.89 21.51
C PRO A 196 -27.33 60.18 22.99
N SER A 197 -26.69 59.25 23.69
CA SER A 197 -26.24 59.47 25.07
C SER A 197 -25.06 60.44 25.16
N LEU A 198 -24.16 60.44 24.17
CA LEU A 198 -23.03 61.38 24.11
C LEU A 198 -23.50 62.78 23.68
N GLU A 199 -24.46 62.85 22.75
CA GLU A 199 -25.14 64.08 22.33
C GLU A 199 -25.85 64.72 23.53
N ALA A 200 -26.67 63.97 24.26
CA ALA A 200 -27.35 64.46 25.47
C ALA A 200 -26.36 64.88 26.59
N MET A 201 -25.22 64.20 26.73
CA MET A 201 -24.15 64.64 27.64
C MET A 201 -23.51 65.96 27.19
N LEU A 202 -23.31 66.16 25.89
CA LEU A 202 -22.73 67.36 25.32
C LEU A 202 -23.68 68.56 25.45
N GLU A 203 -24.97 68.38 25.15
CA GLU A 203 -26.02 69.37 25.40
C GLU A 203 -26.08 69.76 26.87
N ARG A 204 -26.00 68.78 27.78
CA ARG A 204 -25.97 69.04 29.22
C ARG A 204 -24.75 69.86 29.64
N VAL A 205 -23.55 69.51 29.18
CA VAL A 205 -22.32 70.25 29.49
C VAL A 205 -22.35 71.67 28.90
N GLN A 206 -22.95 71.87 27.73
CA GLN A 206 -23.20 73.19 27.18
C GLN A 206 -24.16 74.01 28.06
N ALA A 207 -25.28 73.42 28.50
CA ALA A 207 -26.22 74.09 29.40
C ALA A 207 -25.60 74.44 30.76
N GLU A 208 -24.77 73.55 31.33
CA GLU A 208 -24.01 73.81 32.56
C GLU A 208 -22.97 74.94 32.36
N LEU A 209 -22.28 74.98 31.21
CA LEU A 209 -21.32 76.03 30.87
C LEU A 209 -21.99 77.40 30.65
N ASP A 210 -23.15 77.45 29.99
CA ASP A 210 -23.89 78.69 29.76
C ASP A 210 -24.57 79.20 31.05
N ALA A 211 -24.99 78.29 31.93
CA ALA A 211 -25.43 78.64 33.28
C ALA A 211 -24.29 79.26 34.11
N GLU A 212 -23.07 78.73 34.03
CA GLU A 212 -21.90 79.32 34.72
C GLU A 212 -21.43 80.64 34.10
N ARG A 213 -21.56 80.81 32.77
CA ARG A 213 -21.35 82.11 32.12
C ARG A 213 -22.36 83.14 32.63
N ALA A 214 -23.63 82.76 32.76
CA ALA A 214 -24.67 83.62 33.30
C ALA A 214 -24.47 83.91 34.81
N SER A 215 -24.06 82.91 35.60
CA SER A 215 -23.74 83.06 37.04
C SER A 215 -22.62 84.09 37.22
N ARG A 216 -21.54 83.94 36.43
CA ARG A 216 -20.39 84.82 36.41
C ARG A 216 -20.76 86.24 35.99
N VAL A 217 -21.50 86.42 34.90
CA VAL A 217 -21.95 87.76 34.45
C VAL A 217 -22.83 88.43 35.51
N ASN A 218 -23.66 87.68 36.22
CA ASN A 218 -24.47 88.23 37.31
C ASN A 218 -23.63 88.57 38.55
N ALA A 219 -22.60 87.78 38.86
CA ALA A 219 -21.65 88.07 39.94
C ALA A 219 -20.77 89.30 39.62
N GLU A 220 -20.28 89.42 38.37
CA GLU A 220 -19.53 90.59 37.89
C GLU A 220 -20.40 91.86 37.93
N LYS A 221 -21.68 91.79 37.52
CA LYS A 221 -22.64 92.90 37.68
C LYS A 221 -22.91 93.26 39.14
N ALA A 222 -23.10 92.26 40.01
CA ALA A 222 -23.35 92.49 41.43
C ALA A 222 -22.13 93.11 42.13
N LEU A 223 -20.91 92.68 41.76
CA LEU A 223 -19.66 93.30 42.20
C LEU A 223 -19.57 94.75 41.74
N ALA A 224 -19.79 95.03 40.45
CA ALA A 224 -19.75 96.41 39.93
C ALA A 224 -20.78 97.34 40.59
N VAL A 225 -21.99 96.82 40.92
CA VAL A 225 -22.99 97.59 41.68
C VAL A 225 -22.55 97.80 43.14
N ALA A 226 -21.94 96.80 43.78
CA ALA A 226 -21.42 96.93 45.14
C ALA A 226 -20.22 97.88 45.23
N GLU A 227 -19.35 97.89 44.23
CA GLU A 227 -18.25 98.84 44.09
C GLU A 227 -18.79 100.27 43.89
N ALA A 228 -19.74 100.47 42.98
CA ALA A 228 -20.39 101.77 42.80
C ALA A 228 -21.16 102.25 44.05
N GLN A 229 -21.79 101.36 44.81
CA GLN A 229 -22.44 101.68 46.09
C GLN A 229 -21.42 102.00 47.19
N ARG A 230 -20.29 101.30 47.24
CA ARG A 230 -19.18 101.62 48.15
C ARG A 230 -18.64 103.00 47.83
N ASP A 231 -18.37 103.29 46.56
CA ASP A 231 -17.77 104.56 46.14
C ASP A 231 -18.74 105.71 46.40
N GLY A 232 -20.01 105.59 46.04
CA GLY A 232 -21.03 106.58 46.42
C GLY A 232 -21.27 106.73 47.92
N ALA A 233 -20.98 105.71 48.74
CA ALA A 233 -21.02 105.81 50.20
C ALA A 233 -19.75 106.45 50.79
N LEU A 234 -18.60 106.31 50.12
CA LEU A 234 -17.38 107.05 50.45
C LEU A 234 -17.55 108.53 50.07
N ASP A 235 -18.04 108.83 48.88
CA ASP A 235 -18.38 110.19 48.44
C ASP A 235 -19.36 110.85 49.43
N GLN A 236 -20.42 110.15 49.84
CA GLN A 236 -21.34 110.65 50.88
C GLN A 236 -20.69 110.83 52.26
N ALA A 237 -19.69 110.02 52.61
CA ALA A 237 -18.97 110.15 53.87
C ALA A 237 -17.99 111.34 53.83
N ASP A 238 -17.35 111.60 52.69
CA ASP A 238 -16.49 112.76 52.48
C ASP A 238 -17.32 114.05 52.34
N ASP A 239 -18.45 114.06 51.63
CA ASP A 239 -19.44 115.16 51.62
C ASP A 239 -19.97 115.45 53.03
N ALA A 240 -20.33 114.40 53.78
CA ALA A 240 -20.80 114.55 55.16
C ALA A 240 -19.69 115.06 56.08
N ARG A 241 -18.43 114.65 55.86
CA ARG A 241 -17.25 115.15 56.58
C ARG A 241 -16.99 116.61 56.25
N GLU A 242 -17.00 117.01 54.98
CA GLU A 242 -16.92 118.41 54.55
C GLU A 242 -18.06 119.25 55.16
N HIS A 243 -19.28 118.72 55.18
CA HIS A 243 -20.42 119.40 55.80
C HIS A 243 -20.25 119.47 57.32
N PHE A 244 -19.67 118.46 57.97
CA PHE A 244 -19.37 118.49 59.40
C PHE A 244 -18.27 119.50 59.71
N GLU A 245 -17.24 119.61 58.86
CA GLU A 245 -16.17 120.60 58.94
C GLU A 245 -16.73 122.02 58.75
N LYS A 246 -17.56 122.25 57.74
CA LYS A 246 -18.32 123.51 57.53
C LYS A 246 -19.25 123.83 58.71
N LEU A 247 -19.87 122.83 59.36
CA LEU A 247 -20.66 123.02 60.57
C LEU A 247 -19.79 123.35 61.79
N VAL A 248 -18.61 122.74 61.92
CA VAL A 248 -17.63 123.07 62.96
C VAL A 248 -17.15 124.51 62.79
N ASP A 249 -16.86 124.95 61.56
CA ASP A 249 -16.53 126.34 61.24
C ASP A 249 -17.70 127.30 61.49
N GLN A 250 -18.94 126.91 61.19
CA GLN A 250 -20.15 127.69 61.53
C GLN A 250 -20.37 127.78 63.05
N VAL A 251 -20.11 126.72 63.81
CA VAL A 251 -20.18 126.75 65.28
C VAL A 251 -19.03 127.55 65.87
N ALA A 252 -17.82 127.49 65.30
CA ALA A 252 -16.68 128.31 65.69
C ALA A 252 -16.95 129.81 65.44
N THR A 253 -17.59 130.16 64.32
CA THR A 253 -18.00 131.55 64.03
C THR A 253 -19.19 132.00 64.86
N MET A 254 -20.19 131.14 65.15
CA MET A 254 -21.28 131.45 66.08
C MET A 254 -20.82 131.59 67.54
N LEU A 255 -19.74 130.91 67.95
CA LEU A 255 -19.13 131.09 69.27
C LEU A 255 -18.27 132.36 69.39
N ALA A 256 -17.90 132.99 68.27
CA ALA A 256 -17.14 134.23 68.23
C ALA A 256 -17.99 135.52 68.30
N GLY A 257 -19.33 135.41 68.31
CA GLY A 257 -20.24 136.56 68.38
C GLY A 257 -21.44 136.31 69.31
N LYS A 258 -21.59 137.16 70.33
CA LYS A 258 -22.67 137.12 71.35
C LYS A 258 -22.90 138.54 71.90
N PRO A 259 -24.04 138.82 72.56
CA PRO A 259 -25.40 138.28 72.40
C PRO A 259 -26.46 139.40 72.25
N ASP A 260 -27.74 139.07 72.05
CA ASP A 260 -28.88 139.63 72.81
C ASP A 260 -30.18 138.82 72.53
N PRO A 261 -31.26 138.94 73.35
CA PRO A 261 -31.92 137.73 73.87
C PRO A 261 -33.43 137.58 73.56
N ASP A 262 -33.98 136.47 74.09
CA ASP A 262 -35.38 136.19 74.38
C ASP A 262 -36.41 136.16 73.22
N ASP A 263 -36.67 134.94 72.72
CA ASP A 263 -38.01 134.38 72.86
C ASP A 263 -38.01 132.82 72.96
N LEU A 264 -38.41 132.29 74.11
CA LEU A 264 -38.60 130.87 74.44
C LEU A 264 -39.67 130.79 75.55
N PRO A 265 -40.65 129.85 75.49
CA PRO A 265 -40.43 128.48 75.99
C PRO A 265 -40.99 127.39 75.05
N SER A 266 -40.39 126.20 74.88
CA SER A 266 -40.25 125.07 75.83
C SER A 266 -41.61 124.47 76.27
N ALA A 267 -41.84 123.15 76.45
CA ALA A 267 -41.01 121.94 76.51
C ALA A 267 -41.94 120.68 76.37
N THR A 268 -41.59 119.38 76.44
CA THR A 268 -40.34 118.60 76.69
C THR A 268 -40.58 117.11 76.31
N LYS A 269 -39.49 116.34 76.05
CA LYS A 269 -39.37 114.86 76.23
C LYS A 269 -40.14 113.96 75.21
N LYS A 270 -39.72 112.72 74.91
CA LYS A 270 -38.78 111.82 75.63
C LYS A 270 -38.08 110.78 74.71
N VAL A 271 -36.79 110.60 74.99
CA VAL A 271 -35.91 109.41 74.79
C VAL A 271 -36.62 108.04 74.77
N ALA A 272 -36.24 107.14 73.85
CA ALA A 272 -35.76 105.76 74.14
C ALA A 272 -35.40 104.92 72.89
N ALA A 273 -34.35 104.11 72.99
CA ALA A 273 -33.98 103.09 71.99
C ALA A 273 -34.51 101.70 72.38
N LYS A 274 -34.89 100.86 71.39
CA LYS A 274 -34.77 99.38 71.45
C LYS A 274 -35.14 98.68 70.13
N GLN A 275 -34.25 97.80 69.66
CA GLN A 275 -34.60 96.57 68.91
C GLN A 275 -34.94 95.43 69.93
N PRO A 276 -35.22 94.15 69.58
CA PRO A 276 -35.69 93.51 68.34
C PRO A 276 -36.91 92.53 68.59
N LYS A 277 -37.17 91.61 67.63
CA LYS A 277 -37.83 90.27 67.71
C LYS A 277 -39.34 90.08 67.38
N ALA A 278 -39.57 89.49 66.20
CA ALA A 278 -40.15 88.15 65.94
C ALA A 278 -41.57 87.72 66.39
N ALA A 279 -42.37 87.30 65.38
CA ALA A 279 -43.37 86.21 65.38
C ALA A 279 -44.67 86.42 66.23
N PRO A 280 -45.76 85.60 66.11
CA PRO A 280 -45.88 84.31 65.41
C PRO A 280 -47.20 83.98 64.65
N ALA A 281 -47.17 82.83 63.96
CA ALA A 281 -48.22 81.81 63.77
C ALA A 281 -49.73 82.16 63.61
N THR A 282 -50.36 81.60 62.56
CA THR A 282 -51.34 80.47 62.66
C THR A 282 -51.58 79.87 61.26
N ALA A 283 -51.27 78.60 61.03
CA ALA A 283 -52.15 77.42 61.14
C ALA A 283 -52.94 77.15 59.82
N LYS A 284 -52.61 76.12 59.02
CA LYS A 284 -52.79 74.66 59.23
C LYS A 284 -54.04 74.14 58.50
N LYS A 285 -53.87 73.39 57.40
CA LYS A 285 -54.59 72.10 57.16
C LYS A 285 -54.05 71.29 55.96
N THR A 286 -53.30 70.23 56.27
CA THR A 286 -53.24 68.90 55.61
C THR A 286 -53.70 68.72 54.15
N ALA A 287 -52.82 68.11 53.34
CA ALA A 287 -53.10 66.77 52.78
C ALA A 287 -51.77 66.06 52.43
N ARG A 288 -51.51 64.93 53.07
CA ARG A 288 -50.45 63.97 52.69
C ARG A 288 -51.20 62.71 52.29
N SER A 289 -51.00 62.23 51.07
CA SER A 289 -51.51 60.92 50.64
C SER A 289 -50.43 60.25 49.79
N ASP A 290 -49.77 59.27 50.40
CA ASP A 290 -48.90 58.33 49.70
C ASP A 290 -49.70 57.55 48.65
N LYS A 291 -49.03 57.12 47.57
CA LYS A 291 -49.41 55.84 46.95
C LYS A 291 -48.26 55.11 46.27
N SER A 292 -47.91 53.98 46.89
CA SER A 292 -47.44 52.72 46.29
C SER A 292 -46.32 52.74 45.26
N SER A 293 -45.17 52.20 45.68
CA SER A 293 -44.70 50.94 45.08
C SER A 293 -45.36 49.76 45.79
#